data_AF-A2QAA1-F1
#
_entry.id   AF-A2QAA1-F1
#
_cell.length_a   1.000
_cell.length_b   1.000
_cell.length_c   1.000
_cell.angle_alpha   90.00
_cell.angle_beta   90.00
_cell.angle_gamma   90.00
#
_symmetry.space_group_name_H-M   'P 1'
#
loop_
_entity.id
_entity.type
_entity.pdbx_description
1 polymer ?
#
loop_
_entity_poly.entity_id
_entity_poly.type
_entity_poly.pdbx_seq_one_letter_code
_entity_poly.pdbx_strand_id
1 'polypeptide(L)'
;MSSELRQRQKPTTASNTSNPSKATKSTSSPKNGISVLDIIRPLILTPTELSLYNGTDPTLPIYLSINGTIYDVSANPLVYGAGGHYNFFTGRDATRAFVTGCFKEDLTPDMRGVEEMFIPIDDPEEEKRLSSGERKVRREQDVRIARQRIHKAVAHWMGFFANHKKYYEVGKVVGLEEVVKREEEEGVKRELCTAARQQRPTREQVEKAKGGK
;
A
#
# COMPACT_ATOMS: atom_id res chain seq x y z
N MET A 1 9.33 -29.27 51.33
CA MET A 1 8.71 -28.43 52.36
C MET A 1 7.50 -27.78 51.70
N SER A 2 6.40 -28.54 51.56
CA SER A 2 5.17 -28.43 52.38
C SER A 2 4.50 -27.07 52.15
N SER A 3 3.24 -26.94 51.75
CA SER A 3 2.01 -27.73 51.98
C SER A 3 0.89 -27.05 51.16
N GLU A 4 0.16 -27.72 50.24
CA GLU A 4 -1.13 -28.42 50.43
C GLU A 4 -2.25 -27.68 51.20
N LEU A 5 -3.41 -27.49 50.54
CA LEU A 5 -4.76 -28.00 50.90
C LEU A 5 -5.79 -27.36 49.92
N ARG A 6 -6.46 -28.03 48.97
CA ARG A 6 -7.52 -29.08 48.99
C ARG A 6 -8.78 -28.75 49.81
N GLN A 7 -9.92 -28.67 49.11
CA GLN A 7 -11.24 -29.29 49.36
C GLN A 7 -12.10 -29.04 48.10
N ARG A 8 -12.48 -29.99 47.24
CA ARG A 8 -13.42 -31.14 47.31
C ARG A 8 -14.83 -30.80 47.79
N GLN A 9 -15.82 -30.94 46.88
CA GLN A 9 -17.10 -31.64 47.08
C GLN A 9 -17.72 -32.04 45.72
N LYS A 10 -18.25 -33.28 45.65
CA LYS A 10 -19.03 -33.89 44.55
C LYS A 10 -20.51 -34.08 45.06
N PRO A 11 -21.36 -34.92 44.44
CA PRO A 11 -22.38 -34.60 43.44
C PRO A 11 -23.82 -34.86 43.97
N THR A 12 -24.85 -34.44 43.23
CA THR A 12 -26.24 -34.88 43.47
C THR A 12 -26.94 -35.28 42.17
N THR A 13 -27.81 -36.28 42.31
CA THR A 13 -28.47 -37.09 41.28
C THR A 13 -29.94 -36.68 41.03
N ALA A 14 -30.48 -37.20 39.91
CA ALA A 14 -31.88 -37.61 39.67
C ALA A 14 -32.78 -36.73 38.74
N SER A 15 -32.99 -37.27 37.53
CA SER A 15 -34.25 -37.53 36.78
C SER A 15 -35.53 -36.71 37.04
N ASN A 16 -36.21 -36.21 35.99
CA ASN A 16 -37.33 -36.90 35.31
C ASN A 16 -38.05 -36.08 34.19
N THR A 17 -38.41 -36.81 33.13
CA THR A 17 -39.58 -36.71 32.21
C THR A 17 -40.03 -35.39 31.55
N SER A 18 -40.03 -35.35 30.21
CA SER A 18 -41.21 -35.54 29.34
C SER A 18 -40.99 -35.00 27.91
N ASN A 19 -41.42 -35.77 26.90
CA ASN A 19 -41.61 -35.41 25.48
C ASN A 19 -43.13 -35.17 25.27
N PRO A 20 -43.68 -34.72 24.11
CA PRO A 20 -43.08 -34.25 22.85
C PRO A 20 -43.75 -32.96 22.26
N SER A 21 -43.16 -32.36 21.22
CA SER A 21 -43.90 -31.89 19.99
C SER A 21 -43.02 -31.10 19.01
N LYS A 22 -42.76 -31.75 17.88
CA LYS A 22 -42.66 -31.26 16.49
C LYS A 22 -42.69 -29.74 16.26
N ALA A 23 -41.54 -29.18 15.87
CA ALA A 23 -41.46 -27.98 15.05
C ALA A 23 -40.33 -28.16 14.02
N THR A 24 -40.72 -28.44 12.78
CA THR A 24 -39.84 -28.42 11.60
C THR A 24 -39.36 -26.99 11.37
N LYS A 25 -38.12 -26.69 11.76
CA LYS A 25 -37.40 -25.49 11.33
C LYS A 25 -36.58 -25.86 10.11
N SER A 26 -36.97 -25.28 8.98
CA SER A 26 -36.24 -25.29 7.72
C SER A 26 -34.83 -24.74 7.95
N THR A 27 -33.84 -25.63 7.89
CA THR A 27 -32.43 -25.29 7.77
C THR A 27 -32.20 -24.68 6.38
N SER A 28 -32.26 -23.36 6.26
CA SER A 28 -31.76 -22.68 5.07
C SER A 28 -30.22 -22.66 5.14
N SER A 29 -29.60 -23.61 4.46
CA SER A 29 -28.16 -23.60 4.18
C SER A 29 -27.76 -22.30 3.50
N PRO A 30 -26.59 -21.71 3.82
CA PRO A 30 -26.08 -20.56 3.07
C PRO A 30 -25.80 -21.00 1.63
N LYS A 31 -26.41 -20.29 0.67
CA LYS A 31 -26.19 -20.54 -0.76
C LYS A 31 -24.79 -20.05 -1.13
N ASN A 32 -23.80 -20.92 -0.95
CA ASN A 32 -22.46 -20.75 -1.50
C ASN A 32 -22.52 -21.00 -3.01
N GLY A 33 -22.94 -19.98 -3.76
CA GLY A 33 -22.84 -19.95 -5.22
C GLY A 33 -22.31 -18.59 -5.63
N ILE A 34 -21.01 -18.52 -5.91
CA ILE A 34 -20.38 -17.35 -6.55
C ILE A 34 -21.08 -17.19 -7.91
N SER A 35 -21.78 -16.08 -8.13
CA SER A 35 -22.44 -15.85 -9.40
C SER A 35 -21.41 -15.51 -10.47
N VAL A 36 -21.68 -15.84 -11.74
CA VAL A 36 -20.79 -15.47 -12.85
C VAL A 36 -20.56 -13.95 -12.93
N LEU A 37 -21.53 -13.15 -12.46
CA LEU A 37 -21.39 -11.70 -12.36
C LEU A 37 -20.41 -11.26 -11.26
N ASP A 38 -20.18 -12.08 -10.24
CA ASP A 38 -19.15 -11.86 -9.21
C ASP A 38 -17.73 -12.17 -9.74
N ILE A 39 -17.63 -13.03 -10.76
CA ILE A 39 -16.36 -13.36 -11.44
C ILE A 39 -15.92 -12.25 -12.41
N ILE A 40 -16.88 -11.47 -12.94
CA ILE A 40 -16.63 -10.46 -13.97
C ILE A 40 -16.36 -9.07 -13.36
N ARG A 41 -16.68 -8.84 -12.09
CA ARG A 41 -16.48 -7.54 -11.44
C ARG A 41 -15.03 -7.37 -10.99
N PRO A 42 -14.43 -6.18 -11.16
CA PRO A 42 -13.14 -5.87 -10.56
C PRO A 42 -13.22 -6.07 -9.04
N LEU A 43 -12.21 -6.71 -8.46
CA LEU A 43 -12.08 -6.87 -7.01
C LEU A 43 -11.96 -5.47 -6.38
N ILE A 44 -12.79 -5.17 -5.39
CA ILE A 44 -12.73 -3.90 -4.65
C ILE A 44 -12.35 -4.22 -3.21
N LEU A 45 -11.22 -3.69 -2.75
CA LEU A 45 -10.73 -3.88 -1.38
C LEU A 45 -10.50 -2.53 -0.70
N THR A 46 -10.74 -2.46 0.60
CA THR A 46 -10.17 -1.42 1.47
C THR A 46 -8.70 -1.71 1.78
N PRO A 47 -7.93 -0.75 2.33
CA PRO A 47 -6.54 -1.00 2.71
C PRO A 47 -6.41 -2.12 3.76
N THR A 48 -7.37 -2.18 4.68
CA THR A 48 -7.44 -3.24 5.71
C THR A 48 -7.70 -4.61 5.08
N GLU A 49 -8.63 -4.71 4.12
CA GLU A 49 -8.88 -5.98 3.43
C GLU A 49 -7.72 -6.39 2.54
N LEU A 50 -7.09 -5.44 1.82
CA LEU A 50 -5.87 -5.71 1.05
C LEU A 50 -4.76 -6.28 1.94
N SER A 51 -4.64 -5.84 3.20
CA SER A 51 -3.60 -6.31 4.12
C SER A 51 -3.58 -7.81 4.40
N LEU A 52 -4.68 -8.51 4.14
CA LEU A 52 -4.78 -9.96 4.26
C LEU A 52 -4.04 -10.70 3.13
N TYR A 53 -3.84 -10.07 1.97
CA TYR A 53 -3.22 -10.63 0.77
C TYR A 53 -1.70 -10.37 0.71
N ASN A 54 -1.04 -10.42 1.86
CA ASN A 54 0.38 -10.16 2.05
C ASN A 54 1.28 -11.41 1.87
N GLY A 55 0.69 -12.53 1.42
CA GLY A 55 1.39 -13.79 1.19
C GLY A 55 1.80 -14.58 2.44
N THR A 56 1.33 -14.24 3.64
CA THR A 56 1.53 -15.07 4.84
C THR A 56 0.55 -16.23 4.93
N ASP A 57 -0.66 -16.07 4.39
CA ASP A 57 -1.63 -17.14 4.27
C ASP A 57 -1.47 -17.82 2.89
N PRO A 58 -1.04 -19.09 2.83
CA PRO A 58 -0.83 -19.80 1.55
C PRO A 58 -2.14 -20.13 0.82
N THR A 59 -3.30 -19.93 1.46
CA THR A 59 -4.62 -20.12 0.85
C THR A 59 -5.14 -18.88 0.14
N LEU A 60 -4.50 -17.73 0.35
CA LEU A 60 -4.83 -16.46 -0.29
C LEU A 60 -3.84 -16.14 -1.42
N PRO A 61 -4.29 -15.45 -2.47
CA PRO A 61 -3.38 -14.89 -3.46
C PRO A 61 -2.53 -13.76 -2.84
N ILE A 62 -1.43 -13.44 -3.52
CA ILE A 62 -0.49 -12.41 -3.11
C ILE A 62 -0.75 -11.17 -3.96
N TYR A 63 -1.19 -10.09 -3.30
CA TYR A 63 -1.54 -8.84 -3.97
C TYR A 63 -0.61 -7.71 -3.54
N LEU A 64 -0.34 -6.79 -4.45
CA LEU A 64 0.20 -5.47 -4.14
C LEU A 64 -0.60 -4.41 -4.89
N SER A 65 -0.60 -3.18 -4.37
CA SER A 65 -1.26 -2.05 -5.02
C SER A 65 -0.27 -0.98 -5.45
N ILE A 66 -0.51 -0.44 -6.64
CA ILE A 66 0.15 0.76 -7.16
C ILE A 66 -0.93 1.69 -7.69
N ASN A 67 -0.97 2.88 -7.11
CA ASN A 67 -1.89 3.96 -7.37
C ASN A 67 -3.34 3.47 -7.27
N GLY A 68 -3.63 2.75 -6.19
CA GLY A 68 -4.92 2.11 -5.94
C GLY A 68 -5.27 0.97 -6.88
N THR A 69 -4.38 0.52 -7.78
CA THR A 69 -4.64 -0.60 -8.68
C THR A 69 -3.99 -1.87 -8.13
N ILE A 70 -4.80 -2.91 -7.94
CA ILE A 70 -4.38 -4.19 -7.36
C ILE A 70 -3.86 -5.09 -8.47
N TYR A 71 -2.64 -5.59 -8.28
CA TYR A 71 -2.02 -6.58 -9.14
C TYR A 71 -1.81 -7.90 -8.42
N ASP A 72 -2.19 -8.99 -9.07
CA ASP A 72 -1.88 -10.35 -8.62
C ASP A 72 -0.44 -10.72 -8.99
N VAL A 73 0.38 -10.91 -7.94
CA VAL A 73 1.79 -11.31 -8.06
C VAL A 73 2.05 -12.74 -7.56
N SER A 74 0.98 -13.53 -7.35
CA SER A 74 1.02 -14.91 -6.85
C SER A 74 1.86 -15.85 -7.72
N ALA A 75 2.09 -15.49 -8.99
CA ALA A 75 2.94 -16.27 -9.89
C ALA A 75 4.42 -16.33 -9.44
N ASN A 76 4.88 -15.45 -8.53
CA ASN A 76 6.25 -15.38 -8.04
C ASN A 76 6.32 -15.32 -6.49
N PRO A 77 5.87 -16.38 -5.77
CA PRO A 77 5.77 -16.36 -4.31
C PRO A 77 7.13 -16.33 -3.61
N LEU A 78 8.21 -16.80 -4.25
CA LEU A 78 9.58 -16.67 -3.72
C LEU A 78 10.06 -15.21 -3.62
N VAL A 79 9.46 -14.32 -4.41
CA VAL A 79 9.82 -12.90 -4.47
C VAL A 79 8.88 -12.08 -3.59
N TYR A 80 7.57 -12.32 -3.71
CA TYR A 80 6.53 -11.51 -3.08
C TYR A 80 5.81 -12.18 -1.89
N GLY A 81 5.85 -13.50 -1.79
CA GLY A 81 5.24 -14.23 -0.67
C GLY A 81 6.08 -14.16 0.61
N ALA A 82 5.60 -14.77 1.68
CA ALA A 82 6.28 -14.75 2.98
C ALA A 82 7.77 -15.14 2.87
N GLY A 83 8.64 -14.28 3.43
CA GLY A 83 10.09 -14.46 3.39
C GLY A 83 10.79 -14.00 2.10
N GLY A 84 10.02 -13.64 1.07
CA GLY A 84 10.56 -13.10 -0.18
C GLY A 84 11.14 -11.69 -0.04
N HIS A 85 12.15 -11.37 -0.84
CA HIS A 85 12.86 -10.08 -0.76
C HIS A 85 11.98 -8.85 -1.03
N TYR A 86 10.82 -9.02 -1.69
CA TYR A 86 9.87 -7.96 -2.01
C TYR A 86 8.51 -8.16 -1.31
N ASN A 87 8.44 -9.03 -0.30
CA ASN A 87 7.22 -9.30 0.45
C ASN A 87 6.62 -8.05 1.10
N PHE A 88 7.45 -7.10 1.53
CA PHE A 88 7.02 -5.86 2.18
C PHE A 88 6.13 -4.96 1.29
N PHE A 89 6.12 -5.17 -0.04
CA PHE A 89 5.20 -4.47 -0.95
C PHE A 89 3.79 -5.04 -0.94
N THR A 90 3.61 -6.28 -0.48
CA THR A 90 2.34 -7.00 -0.61
C THR A 90 1.38 -6.66 0.53
N GLY A 91 0.09 -6.82 0.26
CA GLY A 91 -0.99 -6.45 1.17
C GLY A 91 -1.12 -4.95 1.42
N ARG A 92 -0.61 -4.09 0.55
CA ARG A 92 -0.72 -2.63 0.71
C ARG A 92 -0.57 -1.89 -0.61
N ASP A 93 -0.89 -0.61 -0.59
CA ASP A 93 -0.45 0.31 -1.62
C ASP A 93 0.98 0.80 -1.33
N ALA A 94 1.89 0.54 -2.25
CA ALA A 94 3.31 0.87 -2.13
C ALA A 94 3.75 1.90 -3.18
N THR A 95 2.83 2.71 -3.71
CA THR A 95 3.10 3.68 -4.79
C THR A 95 4.29 4.57 -4.47
N ARG A 96 4.32 5.11 -3.24
CA ARG A 96 5.39 6.02 -2.82
C ARG A 96 6.75 5.34 -2.90
N ALA A 97 6.90 4.13 -2.35
CA ALA A 97 8.14 3.37 -2.38
C ALA A 97 8.65 3.07 -3.80
N PHE A 98 7.75 2.76 -4.74
CA PHE A 98 8.14 2.55 -6.14
C PHE A 98 8.67 3.85 -6.79
N VAL A 99 8.08 5.00 -6.46
CA VAL A 99 8.52 6.30 -6.99
C VAL A 99 9.82 6.77 -6.32
N THR A 100 9.96 6.61 -5.01
CA THR A 100 11.11 7.14 -4.25
C THR A 100 12.30 6.19 -4.21
N GLY A 101 12.10 4.90 -4.47
CA GLY A 101 13.12 3.87 -4.24
C GLY A 101 13.33 3.52 -2.76
N CYS A 102 12.59 4.16 -1.84
CA CYS A 102 12.67 3.92 -0.40
C CYS A 102 11.79 2.73 -0.01
N PHE A 103 12.21 1.53 -0.41
CA PHE A 103 11.38 0.33 -0.44
C PHE A 103 10.88 -0.16 0.92
N LYS A 104 11.51 0.20 2.03
CA LYS A 104 11.08 -0.24 3.37
C LYS A 104 10.45 0.89 4.18
N GLU A 105 10.69 2.14 3.79
CA GLU A 105 10.29 3.34 4.50
C GLU A 105 9.00 3.95 3.92
N ASP A 106 8.81 3.86 2.59
CA ASP A 106 7.73 4.53 1.86
C ASP A 106 6.60 3.57 1.43
N LEU A 107 6.27 2.60 2.27
CA LEU A 107 5.23 1.59 2.04
C LEU A 107 3.81 2.14 2.29
N THR A 108 3.45 3.18 1.54
CA THR A 108 2.23 4.00 1.69
C THR A 108 1.73 4.53 0.33
N PRO A 109 0.42 4.81 0.18
CA PRO A 109 -0.13 5.57 -0.95
C PRO A 109 0.19 7.08 -0.89
N ASP A 110 0.68 7.61 0.24
CA ASP A 110 0.85 9.05 0.43
C ASP A 110 1.98 9.63 -0.44
N MET A 111 1.62 10.39 -1.47
CA MET A 111 2.56 11.01 -2.41
C MET A 111 3.02 12.41 -2.00
N ARG A 112 2.58 12.96 -0.86
CA ARG A 112 2.96 14.32 -0.43
C ARG A 112 4.46 14.42 -0.15
N GLY A 113 5.10 15.49 -0.61
CA GLY A 113 6.53 15.72 -0.41
C GLY A 113 7.46 14.94 -1.34
N VAL A 114 6.95 14.02 -2.18
CA VAL A 114 7.76 13.31 -3.17
C VAL A 114 8.34 14.27 -4.22
N GLU A 115 7.70 15.42 -4.44
CA GLU A 115 8.19 16.45 -5.35
C GLU A 115 9.61 16.93 -5.00
N GLU A 116 9.99 16.95 -3.72
CA GLU A 116 11.34 17.32 -3.29
C GLU A 116 12.42 16.45 -3.93
N MET A 117 12.12 15.18 -4.22
CA MET A 117 13.06 14.26 -4.87
C MET A 117 13.43 14.73 -6.28
N PHE A 118 12.52 15.42 -6.95
CA PHE A 118 12.67 15.86 -8.33
C PHE A 118 12.98 17.35 -8.48
N ILE A 119 12.80 18.14 -7.40
CA ILE A 119 13.16 19.56 -7.36
C ILE A 119 14.69 19.67 -7.30
N PRO A 120 15.32 20.36 -8.27
CA PRO A 120 16.77 20.50 -8.31
C PRO A 120 17.31 21.21 -7.06
N ILE A 121 18.50 20.81 -6.63
CA ILE A 121 19.25 21.54 -5.59
C ILE A 121 19.88 22.76 -6.25
N ASP A 122 19.46 23.94 -5.82
CA ASP A 122 20.05 25.23 -6.19
C ASP A 122 21.41 25.43 -5.53
N ASP A 123 22.32 26.09 -6.24
CA ASP A 123 23.56 26.60 -5.63
C ASP A 123 23.22 27.79 -4.71
N PRO A 124 23.75 27.82 -3.46
CA PRO A 124 23.42 28.88 -2.51
C PRO A 124 23.81 30.30 -2.97
N GLU A 125 24.87 30.46 -3.75
CA GLU A 125 25.30 31.78 -4.25
C GLU A 125 24.41 32.25 -5.40
N GLU A 126 24.00 31.33 -6.29
CA GLU A 126 22.99 31.62 -7.31
C GLU A 126 21.62 31.95 -6.69
N GLU A 127 21.21 31.25 -5.64
CA GLU A 127 19.94 31.52 -4.96
C GLU A 127 19.93 32.91 -4.32
N LYS A 128 21.04 33.35 -3.71
CA LYS A 128 21.17 34.69 -3.12
C LYS A 128 21.08 35.82 -4.13
N ARG A 129 21.42 35.57 -5.40
CA ARG A 129 21.34 36.56 -6.49
C ARG A 129 19.90 36.84 -6.94
N LEU A 130 18.96 35.99 -6.56
CA LEU A 130 17.56 36.09 -6.96
C LEU A 130 16.73 36.89 -5.97
N SER A 131 15.84 37.72 -6.49
CA SER A 131 14.76 38.31 -5.71
C SER A 131 13.84 37.24 -5.13
N SER A 132 13.07 37.59 -4.10
CA SER A 132 12.03 36.71 -3.54
C SER A 132 10.99 36.30 -4.59
N GLY A 133 10.65 37.20 -5.52
CA GLY A 133 9.73 36.93 -6.63
C GLY A 133 10.30 35.88 -7.59
N GLU A 134 11.55 36.01 -8.00
CA GLU A 134 12.21 35.04 -8.88
C GLU A 134 12.36 33.67 -8.23
N ARG A 135 12.70 33.62 -6.93
CA ARG A 135 12.75 32.35 -6.17
C ARG A 135 11.40 31.66 -6.11
N LYS A 136 10.32 32.43 -5.88
CA LYS A 136 8.95 31.90 -5.89
C LYS A 136 8.58 31.34 -7.27
N VAL A 137 8.79 32.10 -8.33
CA VAL A 137 8.49 31.67 -9.71
C VAL A 137 9.27 30.41 -10.07
N ARG A 138 10.56 30.37 -9.76
CA ARG A 138 11.41 29.19 -9.98
C ARG A 138 10.87 27.96 -9.24
N ARG A 139 10.59 28.11 -7.95
CA ARG A 139 10.04 27.03 -7.12
C ARG A 139 8.72 26.49 -7.67
N GLU A 140 7.81 27.36 -8.11
CA GLU A 140 6.55 26.95 -8.74
C GLU A 140 6.77 26.15 -10.03
N GLN A 141 7.72 26.58 -10.87
CA GLN A 141 8.09 25.84 -12.09
C GLN A 141 8.71 24.47 -11.77
N ASP A 142 9.63 24.41 -10.81
CA ASP A 142 10.27 23.15 -10.42
C ASP A 142 9.26 22.17 -9.82
N VAL A 143 8.34 22.65 -8.96
CA VAL A 143 7.24 21.83 -8.43
C VAL A 143 6.36 21.30 -9.56
N ARG A 144 6.04 22.11 -10.57
CA ARG A 144 5.24 21.67 -11.73
C ARG A 144 5.94 20.55 -12.50
N ILE A 145 7.24 20.71 -12.75
CA ILE A 145 8.06 19.70 -13.44
C ILE A 145 8.19 18.44 -12.58
N ALA A 146 8.41 18.59 -11.28
CA ALA A 146 8.49 17.49 -10.32
C ALA A 146 7.20 16.65 -10.33
N ARG A 147 6.02 17.29 -10.28
CA ARG A 147 4.72 16.59 -10.40
C ARG A 147 4.58 15.81 -11.70
N GLN A 148 5.05 16.36 -12.82
CA GLN A 148 5.07 15.62 -14.09
C GLN A 148 6.01 14.40 -14.04
N ARG A 149 7.16 14.51 -13.38
CA ARG A 149 8.09 13.38 -13.18
C ARG A 149 7.48 12.31 -12.29
N ILE A 150 6.79 12.69 -11.22
CA ILE A 150 6.03 11.76 -10.36
C ILE A 150 4.99 11.01 -11.18
N HIS A 151 4.15 11.71 -11.94
CA HIS A 151 3.14 11.07 -12.78
C HIS A 151 3.75 10.08 -13.78
N LYS A 152 4.88 10.42 -14.39
CA LYS A 152 5.61 9.51 -15.29
C LYS A 152 6.17 8.28 -14.55
N ALA A 153 6.71 8.46 -13.35
CA ALA A 153 7.23 7.36 -12.54
C ALA A 153 6.10 6.39 -12.12
N VAL A 154 4.97 6.92 -11.64
CA VAL A 154 3.79 6.11 -11.32
C VAL A 154 3.29 5.36 -12.55
N ALA A 155 3.12 6.06 -13.69
CA ALA A 155 2.68 5.46 -14.93
C ALA A 155 3.64 4.37 -15.44
N HIS A 156 4.96 4.58 -15.28
CA HIS A 156 5.96 3.57 -15.61
C HIS A 156 5.76 2.28 -14.83
N TRP A 157 5.58 2.37 -13.51
CA TRP A 157 5.39 1.20 -12.66
C TRP A 157 4.04 0.52 -12.87
N MET A 158 2.94 1.30 -13.02
CA MET A 158 1.65 0.74 -13.42
C MET A 158 1.78 -0.01 -14.76
N GLY A 159 2.46 0.58 -15.73
CA GLY A 159 2.71 -0.04 -17.03
C GLY A 159 3.55 -1.32 -16.92
N PHE A 160 4.54 -1.38 -16.04
CA PHE A 160 5.31 -2.59 -15.78
C PHE A 160 4.42 -3.74 -15.31
N PHE A 161 3.57 -3.52 -14.29
CA PHE A 161 2.72 -4.58 -13.75
C PHE A 161 1.56 -4.94 -14.68
N ALA A 162 0.89 -3.95 -15.27
CA ALA A 162 -0.24 -4.17 -16.18
C ALA A 162 0.15 -4.94 -17.45
N ASN A 163 1.37 -4.75 -17.95
CA ASN A 163 1.88 -5.44 -19.15
C ASN A 163 2.77 -6.65 -18.83
N HIS A 164 2.84 -7.07 -17.56
CA HIS A 164 3.68 -8.18 -17.17
C HIS A 164 3.07 -9.51 -17.66
N LYS A 165 3.91 -10.45 -18.10
CA LYS A 165 3.46 -11.74 -18.66
C LYS A 165 2.76 -12.66 -17.67
N LYS A 166 3.00 -12.46 -16.37
CA LYS A 166 2.54 -13.35 -15.28
C LYS A 166 1.75 -12.62 -14.19
N TYR A 167 1.63 -11.30 -14.27
CA TYR A 167 0.85 -10.52 -13.31
C TYR A 167 -0.39 -9.98 -14.00
N TYR A 168 -1.42 -9.73 -13.22
CA TYR A 168 -2.71 -9.33 -13.75
C TYR A 168 -3.30 -8.25 -12.88
N GLU A 169 -3.89 -7.22 -13.49
CA GLU A 169 -4.78 -6.32 -12.77
C GLU A 169 -6.03 -7.10 -12.36
N VAL A 170 -6.32 -7.11 -11.06
CA VAL A 170 -7.48 -7.84 -10.52
C VAL A 170 -8.52 -6.92 -9.91
N GLY A 171 -8.18 -5.66 -9.64
CA GLY A 171 -9.06 -4.80 -8.86
C GLY A 171 -8.54 -3.42 -8.51
N LYS A 172 -9.28 -2.74 -7.63
CA LYS A 172 -8.94 -1.44 -7.07
C LYS A 172 -8.99 -1.43 -5.55
N VAL A 173 -8.15 -0.59 -4.95
CA VAL A 173 -8.22 -0.24 -3.54
C VAL A 173 -9.03 1.04 -3.40
N VAL A 174 -10.04 1.03 -2.54
CA VAL A 174 -10.86 2.19 -2.20
C VAL A 174 -10.56 2.63 -0.77
N GLY A 175 -10.71 3.92 -0.45
CA GLY A 175 -10.48 4.39 0.91
C GLY A 175 -9.04 4.89 1.18
N LEU A 176 -8.19 4.97 0.15
CA LEU A 176 -6.79 5.39 0.29
C LEU A 176 -6.70 6.90 0.59
N GLU A 177 -7.55 7.69 -0.05
CA GLU A 177 -7.63 9.14 0.13
C GLU A 177 -7.94 9.49 1.59
N GLU A 178 -8.83 8.75 2.24
CA GLU A 178 -9.20 8.91 3.63
C GLU A 178 -8.06 8.52 4.58
N VAL A 179 -7.25 7.52 4.22
CA VAL A 179 -6.03 7.18 4.97
C VAL A 179 -5.04 8.35 4.90
N VAL A 180 -4.74 8.84 3.70
CA VAL A 180 -3.81 9.95 3.50
C VAL A 180 -4.30 11.22 4.20
N LYS A 181 -5.60 11.51 4.12
CA LYS A 181 -6.20 12.67 4.78
C LYS A 181 -6.08 12.59 6.30
N ARG A 182 -6.29 11.43 6.91
CA ARG A 182 -6.08 11.27 8.37
C ARG A 182 -4.63 11.50 8.75
N GLU A 183 -3.68 10.93 8.02
CA GLU A 183 -2.24 11.18 8.26
C GLU A 183 -1.89 12.66 8.09
N GLU A 184 -2.54 13.36 7.16
CA GLU A 184 -2.40 14.81 6.99
C GLU A 184 -2.91 15.60 8.20
N GLU A 185 -4.12 15.29 8.66
CA GLU A 185 -4.75 15.95 9.81
C GLU A 185 -3.98 15.69 11.11
N GLU A 186 -3.38 14.50 11.24
CA GLU A 186 -2.47 14.13 12.34
C GLU A 186 -1.09 14.80 12.22
N GLY A 187 -0.82 15.52 11.13
CA GLY A 187 0.44 16.24 10.92
C GLY A 187 1.63 15.32 10.61
N VAL A 188 1.38 14.09 10.15
CA VAL A 188 2.42 13.14 9.77
C VAL A 188 3.17 13.70 8.57
N LYS A 189 4.43 14.09 8.78
CA LYS A 189 5.34 14.53 7.73
C LYS A 189 6.20 13.36 7.27
N ARG A 190 6.11 13.02 6.00
CA ARG A 190 6.90 11.96 5.37
C ARG A 190 8.09 12.57 4.65
N GLU A 191 9.23 12.63 5.34
CA GLU A 191 10.49 13.03 4.72
C GLU A 191 10.98 11.97 3.72
N LEU A 192 11.77 12.40 2.74
CA LEU A 192 12.47 11.48 1.85
C LEU A 192 13.50 10.68 2.64
N CYS A 193 13.61 9.39 2.36
CA CYS A 193 14.72 8.59 2.89
C CYS A 193 16.08 9.13 2.41
N THR A 194 17.15 8.80 3.13
CA THR A 194 18.52 9.25 2.83
C THR A 194 18.91 9.02 1.38
N ALA A 195 18.60 7.84 0.82
CA ALA A 195 18.90 7.51 -0.56
C ALA A 195 18.19 8.44 -1.55
N ALA A 196 16.88 8.68 -1.39
CA ALA A 196 16.12 9.57 -2.25
C ALA A 196 16.61 11.03 -2.14
N ARG A 197 17.02 11.48 -0.94
CA ARG A 197 17.61 12.81 -0.75
C ARG A 197 18.93 12.96 -1.49
N GLN A 198 19.79 11.95 -1.46
CA GLN A 198 21.09 11.94 -2.12
C GLN A 198 21.00 11.86 -3.65
N GLN A 199 19.91 11.28 -4.17
CA GLN A 199 19.66 11.17 -5.60
C GLN A 199 19.05 12.44 -6.23
N ARG A 200 18.75 13.47 -5.44
CA ARG A 200 18.23 14.73 -5.94
C ARG A 200 19.23 15.36 -6.92
N PRO A 201 18.79 15.76 -8.13
CA PRO A 201 19.69 16.36 -9.09
C PRO A 201 20.07 17.78 -8.67
N THR A 202 21.28 18.23 -8.95
CA THR A 202 21.62 19.66 -8.87
C THR A 202 20.99 20.41 -10.05
N ARG A 203 20.79 21.73 -9.90
CA ARG A 203 20.28 22.55 -11.02
C ARG A 203 21.18 22.46 -12.25
N GLU A 204 22.49 22.52 -12.04
CA GLU A 204 23.49 22.36 -13.10
C GLU A 204 23.32 21.03 -13.86
N GLN A 205 23.10 19.92 -13.15
CA GLN A 205 22.86 18.62 -13.79
C GLN A 205 21.58 18.63 -14.66
N VAL A 206 20.51 19.26 -14.17
CA VAL A 206 19.26 19.38 -14.93
C VAL A 206 19.42 20.26 -16.16
N GLU A 207 20.18 21.34 -16.07
CA GLU A 207 20.44 22.25 -17.19
C GLU A 207 21.32 21.60 -18.26
N LYS A 208 22.40 20.90 -17.86
CA LYS A 208 23.24 20.10 -18.77
C LYS A 208 22.42 19.05 -19.52
N ALA A 209 21.51 18.37 -18.83
CA ALA A 209 20.64 17.37 -19.45
C ALA A 209 19.63 17.96 -20.46
N LYS A 210 19.29 19.26 -20.35
CA LYS A 210 18.43 19.96 -21.32
C LYS A 210 19.22 20.46 -22.53
N GLY A 211 20.46 20.91 -22.34
CA GLY A 211 21.31 21.49 -23.38
C GLY A 211 22.06 20.47 -24.25
N GLY A 212 22.12 19.20 -23.84
CA GLY A 212 22.78 18.12 -24.59
C GLY A 212 21.89 17.39 -25.61
N LYS A 213 20.81 18.02 -26.10
CA LYS A 213 19.91 17.47 -27.11
C LYS A 213 19.94 18.28 -28.39
#